data_AF-A0A9X1PI88-F1
#
_entry.id   AF-A0A9X1PI88-F1
#
_cell.length_a   1.000
_cell.length_b   1.000
_cell.length_c   1.000
_cell.angle_alpha   90.00
_cell.angle_beta   90.00
_cell.angle_gamma   90.00
#
_symmetry.space_group_name_H-M   'P 1'
#
loop_
_entity.id
_entity.type
_entity.pdbx_description
1 polymer ?
#
loop_
_entity_poly.entity_id
_entity_poly.type
_entity_poly.pdbx_seq_one_letter_code
_entity_poly.pdbx_strand_id
1 'polypeptide(L)'
;MKIPALRISIEKGVKIDIRKLICVNLILIAFFDSYPVYSTILPVRVFVYGLKFLNLYGLLALSLKNSSKNYILAALILPIWWAYYNEDSILISLQLLFSGIFPVLTFALLKDEERFIVARGYIKLFIALMAIGLPIYFLINVFDIPPLFSIQRGEVGKGRVYDNYLLFYWSRANVENRFSSVFDEPGVVGTIIPLILYYYRRMLTRFEFWILIISGVLSFSLFFLVVFLPVIYFSNTRLLRLKQLSFRLAFSTVFIAMSYVSLVLIARSTKDDPILVHRVYNRFEWQNDWIVGIVNNRDTRIRGFESMYQGFIDESDADLYTGRGKDYMLKVYGGSTLSYRVFVLERGILILFYLAFLFAYFHPWRKYLIFSLISMLILMLVFFQRPMLYSLNYFLLVYVGLQLFEMQGRYRSEKLDPDNENSPHHSLS
;
A
#
# COMPACT_ATOMS: atom_id res chain seq x y z
N MET A 1 23.26 9.82 -26.72
CA MET A 1 24.31 10.44 -25.89
C MET A 1 24.45 9.64 -24.60
N LYS A 2 25.61 9.02 -24.32
CA LYS A 2 25.79 8.15 -23.13
C LYS A 2 25.87 9.00 -21.86
N ILE A 3 25.04 8.66 -20.86
CA ILE A 3 25.05 9.28 -19.53
C ILE A 3 26.29 8.75 -18.79
N PRO A 4 27.18 9.62 -18.25
CA PRO A 4 28.34 9.15 -17.50
C PRO A 4 27.88 8.38 -16.26
N ALA A 5 28.55 7.25 -15.98
CA ALA A 5 28.27 6.46 -14.79
C ALA A 5 28.72 7.22 -13.54
N LEU A 6 27.76 7.55 -12.66
CA LEU A 6 28.00 8.10 -11.33
C LEU A 6 28.68 7.03 -10.47
N ARG A 7 30.01 7.15 -10.29
CA ARG A 7 30.85 6.19 -9.55
C ARG A 7 31.71 6.93 -8.52
N ILE A 8 31.76 6.39 -7.30
CA ILE A 8 32.73 6.81 -6.26
C ILE A 8 33.81 5.73 -6.18
N SER A 9 35.07 6.15 -6.23
CA SER A 9 36.26 5.31 -6.06
C SER A 9 36.75 5.49 -4.62
N ILE A 10 36.55 4.48 -3.77
CA ILE A 10 36.94 4.57 -2.35
C ILE A 10 38.37 4.05 -2.11
N GLU A 11 38.87 3.14 -2.95
CA GLU A 11 40.26 2.69 -2.99
C GLU A 11 40.47 1.80 -4.23
N LYS A 12 41.73 1.54 -4.62
CA LYS A 12 42.12 0.78 -5.83
C LYS A 12 41.31 -0.53 -5.99
N GLY A 13 40.22 -0.48 -6.77
CA GLY A 13 39.48 -1.65 -7.23
C GLY A 13 37.99 -1.67 -6.92
N VAL A 14 37.50 -0.99 -5.87
CA VAL A 14 36.07 -1.03 -5.50
C VAL A 14 35.32 0.13 -6.14
N LYS A 15 34.56 -0.16 -7.19
CA LYS A 15 33.66 0.80 -7.86
C LYS A 15 32.27 0.70 -7.25
N ILE A 16 31.89 1.69 -6.44
CA ILE A 16 30.52 1.76 -5.91
C ILE A 16 29.61 2.41 -6.96
N ASP A 17 28.54 1.69 -7.31
CA ASP A 17 27.49 2.20 -8.19
C ASP A 17 26.48 3.00 -7.38
N ILE A 18 26.57 4.33 -7.47
CA ILE A 18 25.71 5.26 -6.72
C ILE A 18 24.22 5.01 -7.02
N ARG A 19 23.88 4.59 -8.25
CA ARG A 19 22.48 4.39 -8.64
C ARG A 19 21.87 3.15 -7.98
N LYS A 20 22.68 2.11 -7.76
CA LYS A 20 22.28 0.96 -6.94
C LYS A 20 22.06 1.37 -5.48
N LEU A 21 22.92 2.21 -4.92
CA LEU A 21 22.74 2.74 -3.56
C LEU A 21 21.43 3.55 -3.44
N ILE A 22 21.11 4.40 -4.42
CA ILE A 22 19.83 5.13 -4.45
C ILE A 22 18.65 4.14 -4.45
N CYS A 23 18.73 3.06 -5.23
CA CYS A 23 17.67 2.04 -5.27
C CYS A 23 17.50 1.35 -3.91
N VAL A 24 18.59 0.92 -3.27
CA VAL A 24 18.56 0.31 -1.93
C VAL A 24 18.00 1.29 -0.91
N ASN A 25 18.42 2.55 -0.96
CA ASN A 25 17.91 3.59 -0.07
C ASN A 25 16.39 3.77 -0.22
N LEU A 26 15.87 3.82 -1.45
CA LEU A 26 14.42 3.91 -1.69
C LEU A 26 13.64 2.68 -1.24
N ILE A 27 14.22 1.47 -1.35
CA ILE A 27 13.60 0.24 -0.81
C ILE A 27 13.45 0.37 0.71
N LEU A 28 14.50 0.81 1.40
CA LEU A 28 14.49 1.00 2.85
C LEU A 28 13.53 2.12 3.27
N ILE A 29 13.51 3.25 2.57
CA ILE A 29 12.57 4.34 2.85
C ILE A 29 11.13 3.85 2.66
N ALA A 30 10.81 3.21 1.53
CA ALA A 30 9.47 2.68 1.27
C ALA A 30 9.05 1.64 2.30
N PHE A 31 10.01 0.82 2.75
CA PHE A 31 9.84 -0.07 3.88
C PHE A 31 9.48 0.75 5.12
N PHE A 32 10.38 1.54 5.70
CA PHE A 32 10.16 2.24 6.97
C PHE A 32 8.95 3.20 6.98
N ASP A 33 8.64 3.85 5.87
CA ASP A 33 7.45 4.71 5.76
C ASP A 33 6.13 3.92 5.80
N SER A 34 6.18 2.61 5.51
CA SER A 34 5.05 1.70 5.71
C SER A 34 4.87 1.29 7.19
N TYR A 35 5.77 1.67 8.11
CA TYR A 35 5.78 1.26 9.52
C TYR A 35 5.75 2.45 10.50
N PRO A 36 4.57 2.86 10.95
CA PRO A 36 4.45 3.95 11.91
C PRO A 36 5.06 3.64 13.29
N VAL A 37 5.15 2.37 13.69
CA VAL A 37 5.72 1.96 15.00
C VAL A 37 7.21 2.26 15.07
N TYR A 38 7.98 1.99 14.02
CA TYR A 38 9.42 2.26 14.03
C TYR A 38 9.77 3.74 14.18
N SER A 39 8.83 4.63 13.84
CA SER A 39 9.00 6.06 14.10
C SER A 39 9.03 6.41 15.60
N THR A 40 8.60 5.53 16.52
CA THR A 40 8.66 5.80 17.97
C THR A 40 10.00 5.45 18.59
N ILE A 41 10.75 4.55 17.97
CA ILE A 41 12.05 4.09 18.46
C ILE A 41 13.12 5.08 18.00
N LEU A 42 13.71 5.84 18.94
CA LEU A 42 14.60 6.96 18.61
C LEU A 42 15.76 6.56 17.68
N PRO A 43 16.54 5.49 17.92
CA PRO A 43 17.59 5.06 16.99
C PRO A 43 17.07 4.79 15.57
N VAL A 44 15.91 4.15 15.46
CA VAL A 44 15.30 3.83 14.15
C VAL A 44 14.80 5.10 13.48
N ARG A 45 14.18 6.02 14.23
CA ARG A 45 13.78 7.33 13.72
C ARG A 45 14.97 8.10 13.14
N VAL A 46 16.08 8.17 13.88
CA VAL A 46 17.32 8.82 13.42
C VAL A 46 17.85 8.16 12.15
N PHE A 47 17.88 6.83 12.12
CA PHE A 47 18.29 6.07 10.94
C PHE A 47 17.41 6.40 9.72
N VAL A 48 16.08 6.41 9.88
CA VAL A 48 15.13 6.73 8.80
C VAL A 48 15.30 8.15 8.29
N TYR A 49 15.48 9.14 9.18
CA TYR A 49 15.79 10.50 8.74
C TYR A 49 17.15 10.60 8.04
N GLY A 50 18.15 9.82 8.47
CA GLY A 50 19.42 9.67 7.77
C GLY A 50 19.25 9.14 6.34
N LEU A 51 18.42 8.11 6.14
CA LEU A 51 18.09 7.59 4.80
C LEU A 51 17.42 8.66 3.93
N LYS A 52 16.48 9.42 4.49
CA LYS A 52 15.80 10.54 3.80
C LYS A 52 16.78 11.67 3.46
N PHE A 53 17.78 11.90 4.30
CA PHE A 53 18.84 12.87 4.03
C PHE A 53 19.74 12.41 2.88
N LEU A 54 20.16 11.14 2.88
CA LEU A 54 20.89 10.55 1.76
C LEU A 54 20.07 10.56 0.46
N ASN A 55 18.74 10.46 0.56
CA ASN A 55 17.86 10.56 -0.60
C ASN A 55 17.92 11.94 -1.26
N LEU A 56 18.16 13.02 -0.51
CA LEU A 56 18.34 14.36 -1.07
C LEU A 56 19.55 14.41 -2.01
N TYR A 57 20.66 13.78 -1.64
CA TYR A 57 21.83 13.66 -2.52
C TYR A 57 21.49 12.89 -3.80
N GLY A 58 20.75 11.77 -3.67
CA GLY A 58 20.26 11.01 -4.82
C GLY A 58 19.34 11.82 -5.74
N LEU A 59 18.43 12.60 -5.16
CA LEU A 59 17.53 13.50 -5.87
C LEU A 59 18.30 14.55 -6.68
N LEU A 60 19.24 15.25 -6.04
CA LEU A 60 20.09 16.26 -6.69
C LEU A 60 20.91 15.63 -7.83
N ALA A 61 21.58 14.51 -7.57
CA ALA A 61 22.38 13.81 -8.58
C ALA A 61 21.57 13.38 -9.80
N LEU A 62 20.34 12.89 -9.59
CA LEU A 62 19.43 12.49 -10.68
C LEU A 62 18.76 13.67 -11.38
N SER A 63 18.65 14.83 -10.71
CA SER A 63 18.02 16.04 -11.26
C SER A 63 18.92 16.76 -12.26
N LEU A 64 20.24 16.70 -12.09
CA LEU A 64 21.20 17.40 -12.95
C LEU A 64 21.18 16.93 -14.41
N LYS A 65 20.97 15.63 -14.64
CA LYS A 65 20.94 15.07 -16.00
C LYS A 65 20.04 13.84 -16.08
N ASN A 66 18.84 14.04 -16.61
CA ASN A 66 17.85 13.00 -16.80
C ASN A 66 17.15 13.07 -18.15
N SER A 67 16.27 12.11 -18.42
CA SER A 67 15.41 12.13 -19.61
C SER A 67 14.20 13.05 -19.42
N SER A 68 13.73 13.69 -20.50
CA SER A 68 12.54 14.55 -20.47
C SER A 68 11.30 13.84 -19.93
N LYS A 69 11.13 12.53 -20.26
CA LYS A 69 10.06 11.69 -19.72
C LYS A 69 10.06 11.67 -18.18
N ASN A 70 11.24 11.56 -17.57
CA ASN A 70 11.37 11.51 -16.12
C ASN A 70 11.12 12.87 -15.46
N TYR A 71 11.54 13.96 -16.09
CA TYR A 71 11.22 15.31 -15.62
C TYR A 71 9.71 15.60 -15.67
N ILE A 72 9.03 15.20 -16.75
CA ILE A 72 7.57 15.32 -16.87
C ILE A 72 6.88 14.52 -15.75
N LEU A 73 7.33 13.28 -15.49
CA LEU A 73 6.79 12.47 -14.41
C LEU A 73 6.99 13.14 -13.04
N ALA A 74 8.17 13.68 -12.77
CA ALA A 74 8.45 14.41 -11.53
C ALA A 74 7.57 15.66 -11.38
N ALA A 75 7.38 16.42 -12.46
CA ALA A 75 6.50 17.59 -12.49
C ALA A 75 5.02 17.23 -12.24
N LEU A 76 4.56 16.08 -12.74
CA LEU A 76 3.22 15.54 -12.46
C LEU A 76 3.05 15.00 -11.03
N ILE A 77 4.14 14.74 -10.31
CA ILE A 77 4.08 14.27 -8.91
C ILE A 77 4.18 15.44 -7.94
N LEU A 78 4.86 16.52 -8.33
CA LEU A 78 5.13 17.66 -7.45
C LEU A 78 3.87 18.24 -6.79
N PRO A 79 2.71 18.43 -7.46
CA PRO A 79 1.51 18.98 -6.83
C PRO A 79 0.93 18.12 -5.71
N ILE A 80 1.30 16.83 -5.64
CA ILE A 80 0.91 15.95 -4.53
C ILE A 80 1.47 16.42 -3.19
N TRP A 81 2.51 17.26 -3.22
CA TRP A 81 2.99 17.99 -2.05
C TRP A 81 1.89 18.68 -1.24
N TRP A 82 0.82 19.13 -1.90
CA TRP A 82 -0.36 19.70 -1.22
C TRP A 82 -0.94 18.78 -0.14
N ALA A 83 -0.93 17.46 -0.36
CA ALA A 83 -1.41 16.48 0.61
C ALA A 83 -0.60 16.47 1.92
N TYR A 84 0.60 17.04 1.92
CA TYR A 84 1.50 17.12 3.06
C TYR A 84 1.63 18.53 3.65
N TYR A 85 1.09 19.55 2.99
CA TYR A 85 1.19 20.94 3.42
C TYR A 85 0.57 21.12 4.82
N ASN A 86 1.27 21.88 5.66
CA ASN A 86 0.81 22.30 6.99
C ASN A 86 0.79 23.84 7.02
N GLU A 87 -0.39 24.39 7.25
CA GLU A 87 -0.66 25.84 7.20
C GLU A 87 -0.05 26.59 8.38
N ASP A 88 0.08 25.96 9.55
CA ASP A 88 0.55 26.64 10.77
C ASP A 88 2.07 26.82 10.79
N SER A 89 2.82 25.99 10.06
CA SER A 89 4.28 26.00 10.13
C SER A 89 4.95 25.63 8.81
N ILE A 90 5.67 26.61 8.26
CA ILE A 90 6.55 26.44 7.10
C ILE A 90 7.65 25.40 7.39
N LEU A 91 8.20 25.36 8.60
CA LEU A 91 9.25 24.39 8.95
C LEU A 91 8.71 22.95 8.97
N ILE A 92 7.53 22.73 9.54
CA ILE A 92 6.87 21.41 9.51
C ILE A 92 6.53 21.02 8.07
N SER A 93 6.05 21.96 7.27
CA SER A 93 5.86 21.79 5.83
C SER A 93 7.17 21.36 5.15
N LEU A 94 8.26 22.09 5.29
CA LEU A 94 9.54 21.69 4.68
C LEU A 94 10.02 20.29 5.13
N GLN A 95 9.85 19.96 6.42
CA GLN A 95 10.15 18.63 6.93
C GLN A 95 9.29 17.54 6.25
N LEU A 96 8.00 17.79 6.05
CA LEU A 96 7.10 16.86 5.39
C LEU A 96 7.41 16.72 3.89
N LEU A 97 7.91 17.78 3.24
CA LEU A 97 8.31 17.75 1.82
C LEU A 97 9.49 16.82 1.63
N PHE A 98 10.49 17.05 2.47
CA PHE A 98 11.67 16.24 2.56
C PHE A 98 11.34 14.77 2.90
N SER A 99 10.43 14.56 3.85
CA SER A 99 10.18 13.21 4.37
C SER A 99 9.14 12.41 3.60
N GLY A 100 8.24 13.06 2.86
CA GLY A 100 7.17 12.41 2.10
C GLY A 100 7.42 12.42 0.59
N ILE A 101 7.58 13.61 0.00
CA ILE A 101 7.57 13.80 -1.45
C ILE A 101 8.92 13.57 -2.11
N PHE A 102 10.03 13.99 -1.50
CA PHE A 102 11.35 13.84 -2.11
C PHE A 102 11.69 12.38 -2.47
N PRO A 103 11.38 11.36 -1.66
CA PRO A 103 11.55 9.97 -2.07
C PRO A 103 10.74 9.58 -3.32
N VAL A 104 9.52 10.10 -3.45
CA VAL A 104 8.66 9.87 -4.63
C VAL A 104 9.26 10.54 -5.87
N LEU A 105 9.78 11.76 -5.74
CA LEU A 105 10.47 12.47 -6.82
C LEU A 105 11.77 11.76 -7.23
N THR A 106 12.58 11.28 -6.27
CA THR A 106 13.77 10.48 -6.58
C THR A 106 13.39 9.23 -7.38
N PHE A 107 12.35 8.53 -6.96
CA PHE A 107 11.82 7.38 -7.70
C PHE A 107 11.35 7.76 -9.11
N ALA A 108 10.67 8.90 -9.25
CA ALA A 108 10.25 9.44 -10.54
C ALA A 108 11.42 9.81 -11.47
N LEU A 109 12.62 10.01 -10.94
CA LEU A 109 13.82 10.30 -11.74
C LEU A 109 14.66 9.06 -12.08
N LEU A 110 14.35 7.89 -11.54
CA LEU A 110 15.05 6.65 -11.88
C LEU A 110 14.78 6.20 -13.32
N LYS A 111 15.63 5.34 -13.88
CA LYS A 111 15.34 4.64 -15.14
C LYS A 111 14.29 3.55 -14.90
N ASP A 112 13.62 3.13 -15.96
CA ASP A 112 12.58 2.08 -15.89
C ASP A 112 13.10 0.77 -15.24
N GLU A 113 14.31 0.33 -15.59
CA GLU A 113 14.97 -0.82 -14.95
C GLU A 113 15.19 -0.64 -13.44
N GLU A 114 15.64 0.55 -13.03
CA GLU A 114 15.90 0.87 -11.63
C GLU A 114 14.61 0.96 -10.83
N ARG A 115 13.56 1.58 -11.40
CA ARG A 115 12.22 1.61 -10.79
C ARG A 115 11.69 0.20 -10.56
N PHE A 116 11.87 -0.68 -11.55
CA PHE A 116 11.48 -2.07 -11.44
C PHE A 116 12.26 -2.81 -10.34
N ILE A 117 13.57 -2.57 -10.23
CA ILE A 117 14.41 -3.12 -9.15
C ILE A 117 13.90 -2.66 -7.77
N VAL A 118 13.58 -1.38 -7.59
CA VAL A 118 13.08 -0.84 -6.33
C VAL A 118 11.74 -1.48 -5.95
N ALA A 119 10.75 -1.49 -6.86
CA ALA A 119 9.45 -2.09 -6.58
C ALA A 119 9.56 -3.58 -6.28
N ARG A 120 10.38 -4.32 -7.03
CA ARG A 120 10.62 -5.74 -6.78
C ARG A 120 11.31 -5.98 -5.44
N GLY A 121 12.33 -5.19 -5.11
CA GLY A 121 13.04 -5.28 -3.84
C GLY A 121 12.10 -5.05 -2.66
N TYR A 122 11.23 -4.04 -2.76
CA TYR A 122 10.17 -3.79 -1.77
C TYR A 122 9.21 -4.99 -1.64
N ILE A 123 8.72 -5.55 -2.75
CA ILE A 123 7.82 -6.72 -2.73
C ILE A 123 8.50 -7.94 -2.09
N LYS A 124 9.76 -8.22 -2.44
CA LYS A 124 10.51 -9.35 -1.85
C LYS A 124 10.74 -9.17 -0.36
N LEU A 125 11.09 -7.97 0.08
CA LEU A 125 11.24 -7.65 1.50
C LEU A 125 9.90 -7.81 2.23
N PHE A 126 8.81 -7.28 1.67
CA PHE A 126 7.46 -7.45 2.22
C PHE A 126 7.11 -8.93 2.41
N ILE A 127 7.31 -9.76 1.38
CA ILE A 127 6.99 -11.19 1.44
C ILE A 127 7.89 -11.92 2.44
N ALA A 128 9.19 -11.60 2.50
CA ALA A 128 10.10 -12.22 3.46
C ALA A 128 9.64 -11.99 4.91
N LEU A 129 9.13 -10.80 5.20
CA LEU A 129 8.63 -10.46 6.53
C LEU A 129 7.29 -11.11 6.84
N MET A 130 6.43 -11.30 5.84
CA MET A 130 5.22 -12.13 6.00
C MET A 130 5.61 -13.58 6.30
N ALA A 131 6.58 -14.12 5.57
CA ALA A 131 7.07 -15.49 5.74
C ALA A 131 7.68 -15.72 7.13
N ILE A 132 8.45 -14.76 7.65
CA ILE A 132 9.00 -14.79 9.02
C ILE A 132 7.90 -14.58 10.07
N GLY A 133 6.98 -13.65 9.81
CA GLY A 133 5.92 -13.30 10.74
C GLY A 133 4.91 -14.43 10.96
N LEU A 134 4.63 -15.25 9.94
CA LEU A 134 3.62 -16.32 10.00
C LEU A 134 3.93 -17.35 11.11
N PRO A 135 5.14 -17.95 11.18
CA PRO A 135 5.53 -18.79 12.30
C PRO A 135 5.38 -18.09 13.66
N ILE A 136 5.81 -16.83 13.77
CA ILE A 136 5.72 -16.07 15.04
C ILE A 136 4.25 -15.89 15.45
N TYR A 137 3.36 -15.58 14.49
CA TYR A 137 1.94 -15.46 14.74
C TYR A 137 1.33 -16.75 15.29
N PHE A 138 1.66 -17.90 14.70
CA PHE A 138 1.21 -19.19 15.21
C PHE A 138 1.77 -19.47 16.60
N LEU A 139 3.03 -19.14 16.85
CA LEU A 139 3.64 -19.30 18.17
C LEU A 139 2.90 -18.49 19.24
N ILE A 140 2.56 -17.24 18.96
CA ILE A 140 1.78 -16.38 19.87
C ILE A 140 0.39 -16.96 20.12
N ASN A 141 -0.33 -17.34 19.06
CA ASN A 141 -1.75 -17.73 19.19
C ASN A 141 -1.96 -19.18 19.66
N VAL A 142 -0.97 -20.06 19.52
CA VAL A 142 -1.06 -21.48 19.92
C VAL A 142 -0.37 -21.74 21.24
N PHE A 143 0.77 -21.09 21.50
CA PHE A 143 1.61 -21.36 22.68
C PHE A 143 1.67 -20.19 23.67
N ASP A 144 0.92 -19.10 23.41
CA ASP A 144 0.82 -17.93 24.29
C ASP A 144 2.19 -17.35 24.68
N ILE A 145 3.10 -17.25 23.70
CA ILE A 145 4.44 -16.70 23.93
C ILE A 145 4.33 -15.24 24.38
N PRO A 146 4.96 -14.83 25.50
CA PRO A 146 4.91 -13.45 25.97
C PRO A 146 5.72 -12.50 25.07
N PRO A 147 5.38 -11.20 25.03
CA PRO A 147 6.15 -10.21 24.30
C PRO A 147 7.53 -10.01 24.93
N LEU A 148 8.53 -9.71 24.10
CA LEU A 148 9.88 -9.37 24.56
C LEU A 148 9.91 -8.02 25.27
N PHE A 149 9.18 -7.05 24.72
CA PHE A 149 8.99 -5.72 25.29
C PHE A 149 7.78 -5.05 24.65
N SER A 150 7.29 -4.00 25.30
CA SER A 150 6.17 -3.18 24.82
C SER A 150 6.60 -1.74 24.70
N ILE A 151 6.13 -1.04 23.66
CA ILE A 151 6.38 0.38 23.43
C ILE A 151 5.05 1.12 23.37
N GLN A 152 4.97 2.25 24.06
CA GLN A 152 3.84 3.16 23.97
C GLN A 152 4.12 4.30 22.98
N ARG A 153 3.18 4.50 22.04
CA ARG A 153 3.18 5.64 21.12
C ARG A 153 2.17 6.69 21.57
N GLY A 154 2.64 7.89 21.86
CA GLY A 154 1.82 9.01 22.33
C GLY A 154 2.00 9.24 23.82
N GLU A 155 1.11 10.03 24.43
CA GLU A 155 1.17 10.35 25.86
C GLU A 155 1.05 9.10 26.73
N VAL A 156 1.81 9.04 27.83
CA VAL A 156 1.75 7.96 28.84
C VAL A 156 0.31 7.81 29.34
N GLY A 157 -0.17 6.56 29.45
CA GLY A 157 -1.57 6.26 29.83
C GLY A 157 -2.66 6.50 28.76
N LYS A 158 -2.39 7.24 27.68
CA LYS A 158 -3.38 7.53 26.60
C LYS A 158 -2.96 7.05 25.21
N GLY A 159 -1.67 6.78 25.04
CA GLY A 159 -1.05 6.31 23.80
C GLY A 159 -1.38 4.86 23.43
N ARG A 160 -1.05 4.49 22.19
CA ARG A 160 -1.21 3.11 21.69
C ARG A 160 -0.05 2.25 22.18
N VAL A 161 -0.35 1.12 22.81
CA VAL A 161 0.66 0.14 23.23
C VAL A 161 0.89 -0.87 22.10
N TYR A 162 2.16 -1.13 21.82
CA TYR A 162 2.63 -2.08 20.82
C TYR A 162 3.55 -3.10 21.48
N ASP A 163 3.18 -4.36 21.36
CA ASP A 163 3.91 -5.50 21.89
C ASP A 163 4.80 -6.08 20.80
N ASN A 164 6.10 -6.22 21.11
CA ASN A 164 7.08 -6.76 20.19
C ASN A 164 7.35 -8.23 20.50
N TYR A 165 7.28 -9.07 19.47
CA TYR A 165 7.64 -10.48 19.54
C TYR A 165 8.78 -10.74 18.56
N LEU A 166 9.88 -11.25 19.10
CA LEU A 166 11.07 -11.66 18.35
C LEU A 166 11.57 -10.59 17.36
N LEU A 167 11.39 -9.29 17.64
CA LEU A 167 11.80 -8.14 16.79
C LEU A 167 11.10 -8.03 15.42
N PHE A 168 10.40 -9.07 14.98
CA PHE A 168 9.82 -9.20 13.64
C PHE A 168 8.28 -9.29 13.64
N TYR A 169 7.63 -9.19 14.81
CA TYR A 169 6.18 -9.13 14.91
C TYR A 169 5.75 -8.07 15.91
N TRP A 170 4.84 -7.20 15.49
CA TRP A 170 4.25 -6.17 16.34
C TRP A 170 2.74 -6.42 16.46
N SER A 171 2.30 -6.65 17.69
CA SER A 171 0.88 -6.67 18.03
C SER A 171 0.50 -5.34 18.66
N ARG A 172 -0.77 -4.95 18.49
CA ARG A 172 -1.37 -3.83 19.22
C ARG A 172 -2.34 -4.42 20.22
N ALA A 173 -2.34 -3.90 21.44
CA ALA A 173 -3.30 -4.28 22.47
C ALA A 173 -4.75 -4.25 21.92
N ASN A 174 -5.54 -5.29 22.17
CA ASN A 174 -6.89 -5.56 21.64
C ASN A 174 -6.96 -5.98 20.15
N VAL A 175 -5.83 -6.33 19.55
CA VAL A 175 -5.71 -6.81 18.15
C VAL A 175 -4.85 -8.10 18.07
N GLU A 176 -4.62 -8.80 19.18
CA GLU A 176 -3.61 -9.87 19.28
C GLU A 176 -3.83 -11.05 18.29
N ASN A 177 -5.08 -11.32 17.91
CA ASN A 177 -5.45 -12.45 17.05
C ASN A 177 -5.59 -12.06 15.57
N ARG A 178 -4.86 -11.03 15.13
CA ARG A 178 -4.87 -10.58 13.73
C ARG A 178 -3.45 -10.43 13.21
N PHE A 179 -3.17 -11.11 12.10
CA PHE A 179 -1.86 -11.08 11.50
C PHE A 179 -1.49 -9.70 10.95
N SER A 180 -0.45 -9.09 11.53
CA SER A 180 0.14 -7.84 11.06
C SER A 180 1.63 -7.96 10.74
N SER A 181 2.31 -9.03 11.16
CA SER A 181 3.78 -9.16 11.05
C SER A 181 4.44 -7.91 11.64
N VAL A 182 5.36 -7.26 10.93
CA VAL A 182 6.02 -6.03 11.36
C VAL A 182 5.14 -4.78 11.29
N PHE A 183 3.95 -4.84 10.68
CA PHE A 183 3.07 -3.67 10.50
C PHE A 183 2.32 -3.31 11.77
N ASP A 184 1.97 -2.03 11.91
CA ASP A 184 1.28 -1.49 13.09
C ASP A 184 -0.21 -1.86 13.13
N GLU A 185 -0.79 -2.14 11.97
CA GLU A 185 -2.19 -2.51 11.83
C GLU A 185 -2.38 -3.60 10.74
N PRO A 186 -3.19 -4.63 10.99
CA PRO A 186 -3.47 -5.70 10.01
C PRO A 186 -4.12 -5.18 8.72
N GLY A 187 -4.79 -4.02 8.80
CA GLY A 187 -5.35 -3.36 7.61
C GLY A 187 -4.27 -2.90 6.60
N VAL A 188 -3.01 -2.71 6.99
CA VAL A 188 -1.91 -2.40 6.06
C VAL A 188 -1.62 -3.61 5.19
N VAL A 189 -1.41 -4.77 5.83
CA VAL A 189 -1.22 -6.08 5.16
C VAL A 189 -2.37 -6.33 4.19
N GLY A 190 -3.62 -6.23 4.68
CA GLY A 190 -4.80 -6.47 3.87
C GLY A 190 -4.99 -5.50 2.68
N THR A 191 -4.31 -4.35 2.65
CA THR A 191 -4.39 -3.37 1.55
C THR A 191 -3.25 -3.55 0.54
N ILE A 192 -2.02 -3.81 1.02
CA ILE A 192 -0.84 -3.98 0.15
C ILE A 192 -0.91 -5.29 -0.63
N ILE A 193 -1.38 -6.38 0.01
CA ILE A 193 -1.40 -7.69 -0.64
C ILE A 193 -2.27 -7.71 -1.91
N PRO A 194 -3.52 -7.19 -1.92
CA PRO A 194 -4.32 -7.11 -3.14
C PRO A 194 -3.62 -6.33 -4.26
N LEU A 195 -2.89 -5.26 -3.95
CA LEU A 195 -2.11 -4.53 -4.96
C LEU A 195 -0.99 -5.39 -5.56
N ILE A 196 -0.25 -6.12 -4.70
CA ILE A 196 0.80 -7.05 -5.17
C ILE A 196 0.18 -8.16 -6.03
N LEU A 197 -0.92 -8.77 -5.58
CA LEU A 197 -1.62 -9.83 -6.31
C LEU A 197 -2.21 -9.33 -7.63
N TYR A 198 -2.69 -8.09 -7.70
CA TYR A 198 -3.27 -7.55 -8.93
C TYR A 198 -2.21 -7.19 -9.96
N TYR A 199 -1.16 -6.48 -9.54
CA TYR A 199 -0.17 -5.91 -10.45
C TYR A 199 1.03 -6.82 -10.74
N TYR A 200 1.40 -7.71 -9.81
CA TYR A 200 2.67 -8.43 -9.84
C TYR A 200 2.55 -9.95 -9.78
N ARG A 201 1.34 -10.52 -9.92
CA ARG A 201 1.10 -11.96 -9.82
C ARG A 201 2.10 -12.82 -10.60
N ARG A 202 2.48 -12.39 -11.81
CA ARG A 202 3.37 -13.14 -12.71
C ARG A 202 4.79 -13.29 -12.18
N MET A 203 5.22 -12.37 -11.32
CA MET A 203 6.56 -12.34 -10.73
C MET A 203 6.67 -13.20 -9.47
N LEU A 204 5.54 -13.58 -8.88
CA LEU A 204 5.49 -14.34 -7.65
C LEU A 204 5.76 -15.82 -7.93
N THR A 205 6.56 -16.44 -7.07
CA THR A 205 6.63 -17.91 -7.01
C THR A 205 5.35 -18.48 -6.40
N ARG A 206 5.12 -19.79 -6.53
CA ARG A 206 3.97 -20.45 -5.86
C ARG A 206 4.02 -20.26 -4.35
N PHE A 207 5.19 -20.38 -3.75
CA PHE A 207 5.41 -20.17 -2.32
C PHE A 207 5.07 -18.73 -1.90
N GLU A 208 5.59 -17.74 -2.63
CA GLU A 208 5.32 -16.32 -2.37
C GLU A 208 3.83 -15.98 -2.50
N PHE A 209 3.16 -16.53 -3.51
CA PHE A 209 1.72 -16.38 -3.69
C PHE A 209 0.95 -16.90 -2.47
N TRP A 210 1.26 -18.11 -2.00
CA TRP A 210 0.56 -18.69 -0.85
C TRP A 210 0.84 -17.95 0.47
N ILE A 211 2.08 -17.50 0.70
CA ILE A 211 2.39 -16.64 1.85
C ILE A 211 1.46 -15.43 1.87
N LEU A 212 1.34 -14.74 0.73
CA LEU A 212 0.49 -13.55 0.62
C LEU A 212 -0.99 -13.88 0.89
N ILE A 213 -1.51 -14.98 0.36
CA ILE A 213 -2.91 -15.38 0.61
C ILE A 213 -3.14 -15.69 2.10
N ILE A 214 -2.28 -16.50 2.70
CA ILE A 214 -2.40 -16.90 4.12
C ILE A 214 -2.29 -15.66 5.01
N SER A 215 -1.29 -14.81 4.80
CA SER A 215 -1.12 -13.56 5.53
C SER A 215 -2.32 -12.61 5.37
N GLY A 216 -2.87 -12.51 4.15
CA GLY A 216 -4.04 -11.68 3.89
C GLY A 216 -5.28 -12.16 4.64
N VAL A 217 -5.57 -13.47 4.61
CA VAL A 217 -6.70 -14.06 5.33
C VAL A 217 -6.54 -13.90 6.84
N LEU A 218 -5.37 -14.26 7.39
CA LEU A 218 -5.09 -14.17 8.82
C LEU A 218 -5.03 -12.72 9.34
N SER A 219 -4.89 -11.72 8.46
CA SER A 219 -5.00 -10.31 8.87
C SER A 219 -6.42 -9.95 9.32
N PHE A 220 -7.42 -10.76 8.94
CA PHE A 220 -8.85 -10.47 9.11
C PHE A 220 -9.19 -9.02 8.69
N SER A 221 -8.48 -8.49 7.69
CA SER A 221 -8.79 -7.18 7.12
C SER A 221 -10.06 -7.31 6.29
N LEU A 222 -11.11 -6.60 6.71
CA LEU A 222 -12.38 -6.57 5.97
C LEU A 222 -12.17 -6.26 4.49
N PHE A 223 -11.30 -5.29 4.20
CA PHE A 223 -10.93 -4.94 2.83
C PHE A 223 -10.40 -6.14 2.06
N PHE A 224 -9.43 -6.87 2.64
CA PHE A 224 -8.86 -8.06 2.00
C PHE A 224 -9.94 -9.12 1.74
N LEU A 225 -10.75 -9.45 2.76
CA LEU A 225 -11.79 -10.46 2.66
C LEU A 225 -12.80 -10.16 1.53
N VAL A 226 -13.13 -8.89 1.33
CA VAL A 226 -14.04 -8.45 0.27
C VAL A 226 -13.37 -8.48 -1.12
N VAL A 227 -12.13 -8.00 -1.23
CA VAL A 227 -11.53 -7.75 -2.55
C VAL A 227 -10.68 -8.89 -3.11
N PHE A 228 -10.20 -9.84 -2.30
CA PHE A 228 -9.14 -10.76 -2.75
C PHE A 228 -9.58 -11.69 -3.90
N LEU A 229 -10.79 -12.25 -3.85
CA LEU A 229 -11.32 -13.11 -4.92
C LEU A 229 -11.48 -12.34 -6.25
N PRO A 230 -12.17 -11.18 -6.29
CA PRO A 230 -12.19 -10.33 -7.48
C PRO A 230 -10.80 -9.97 -8.00
N VAL A 231 -9.89 -9.60 -7.09
CA VAL A 231 -8.52 -9.22 -7.46
C VAL A 231 -7.77 -10.36 -8.16
N ILE A 232 -7.82 -11.58 -7.60
CA ILE A 232 -7.17 -12.76 -8.20
C ILE A 232 -7.79 -13.11 -9.55
N TYR A 233 -9.13 -13.02 -9.66
CA TYR A 233 -9.85 -13.29 -10.90
C TYR A 233 -9.46 -12.32 -12.02
N PHE A 234 -9.33 -11.03 -11.70
CA PHE A 234 -9.05 -9.99 -12.69
C PHE A 234 -7.56 -9.69 -12.91
N SER A 235 -6.65 -10.18 -12.06
CA SER A 235 -5.20 -9.86 -12.14
C SER A 235 -4.57 -10.14 -13.51
N ASN A 236 -5.04 -11.17 -14.21
CA ASN A 236 -4.44 -11.65 -15.46
C ASN A 236 -5.14 -11.10 -16.71
N THR A 237 -6.10 -10.19 -16.58
CA THR A 237 -6.89 -9.64 -17.70
C THR A 237 -6.04 -9.06 -18.83
N ARG A 238 -4.88 -8.45 -18.51
CA ARG A 238 -3.92 -7.91 -19.49
C ARG A 238 -3.30 -8.95 -20.43
N LEU A 239 -3.35 -10.23 -20.07
CA LEU A 239 -2.74 -11.32 -20.83
C LEU A 239 -3.71 -12.03 -21.75
N LEU A 240 -5.01 -11.80 -21.58
CA LEU A 240 -6.04 -12.55 -22.26
C LEU A 240 -6.17 -12.07 -23.70
N ARG A 241 -6.36 -13.02 -24.62
CA ARG A 241 -6.82 -12.69 -25.97
C ARG A 241 -8.27 -12.20 -25.90
N LEU A 242 -8.71 -11.46 -26.91
CA LEU A 242 -10.04 -10.84 -26.94
C LEU A 242 -11.17 -11.84 -26.63
N LYS A 243 -11.16 -13.03 -27.24
CA LYS A 243 -12.15 -14.09 -26.97
C LYS A 243 -12.19 -14.52 -25.49
N GLN A 244 -11.02 -14.74 -24.89
CA GLN A 244 -10.88 -15.12 -23.48
C GLN A 244 -11.30 -14.00 -22.54
N LEU A 245 -11.00 -12.75 -22.92
CA LEU A 245 -11.42 -11.57 -22.17
C LEU A 245 -12.94 -11.42 -22.19
N SER A 246 -13.58 -11.55 -23.35
CA SER A 246 -15.04 -11.50 -23.48
C SER A 246 -15.72 -12.61 -22.67
N PHE A 247 -15.20 -13.84 -22.73
CA PHE A 247 -15.67 -14.93 -21.89
C PHE A 247 -15.53 -14.61 -20.40
N ARG A 248 -14.37 -14.11 -19.97
CA ARG A 248 -14.14 -13.69 -18.58
C ARG A 248 -15.12 -12.61 -18.13
N LEU A 249 -15.44 -11.65 -19.00
CA LEU A 249 -16.40 -10.60 -18.67
C LEU A 249 -17.83 -11.15 -18.56
N ALA A 250 -18.25 -12.01 -19.49
CA ALA A 250 -19.55 -12.68 -19.44
C ALA A 250 -19.74 -13.46 -18.13
N PHE A 251 -18.70 -14.15 -17.67
CA PHE A 251 -18.74 -14.92 -16.42
C PHE A 251 -18.44 -14.10 -15.16
N SER A 252 -18.06 -12.82 -15.28
CA SER A 252 -17.66 -12.03 -14.12
C SER A 252 -18.81 -11.76 -13.16
N THR A 253 -20.03 -11.55 -13.66
CA THR A 253 -21.21 -11.33 -12.81
C THR A 253 -21.50 -12.57 -11.97
N VAL A 254 -21.44 -13.76 -12.59
CA VAL A 254 -21.60 -15.05 -11.89
C VAL A 254 -20.48 -15.24 -10.87
N PHE A 255 -19.23 -14.96 -11.24
CA PHE A 255 -18.10 -15.06 -10.32
C PHE A 255 -18.22 -14.12 -9.12
N ILE A 256 -18.64 -12.86 -9.33
CA ILE A 256 -18.83 -11.87 -8.27
C ILE A 256 -19.98 -12.31 -7.36
N ALA A 257 -21.11 -12.78 -7.92
CA ALA A 257 -22.23 -13.30 -7.15
C ALA A 257 -21.81 -14.51 -6.29
N MET A 258 -21.08 -15.47 -6.86
CA MET A 258 -20.54 -16.60 -6.10
C MET A 258 -19.57 -16.15 -5.01
N SER A 259 -18.68 -15.20 -5.31
CA SER A 259 -17.73 -14.65 -4.32
C SER A 259 -18.46 -13.98 -3.16
N TYR A 260 -19.53 -13.24 -3.44
CA TYR A 260 -20.39 -12.64 -2.41
C TYR A 260 -21.11 -13.71 -1.58
N VAL A 261 -21.71 -14.71 -2.21
CA VAL A 261 -22.37 -15.82 -1.49
C VAL A 261 -21.38 -16.56 -0.60
N SER A 262 -20.18 -16.86 -1.10
CA SER A 262 -19.10 -17.46 -0.29
C SER A 262 -18.73 -16.58 0.89
N LEU A 263 -18.59 -15.26 0.69
CA LEU A 263 -18.31 -14.31 1.77
C LEU A 263 -19.42 -14.31 2.84
N VAL A 264 -20.70 -14.31 2.43
CA VAL A 264 -21.86 -14.36 3.33
C VAL A 264 -21.84 -15.65 4.15
N LEU A 265 -21.64 -16.80 3.51
CA LEU A 265 -21.61 -18.11 4.17
C LEU A 265 -20.46 -18.21 5.19
N ILE A 266 -19.25 -17.78 4.80
CA ILE A 266 -18.07 -17.76 5.68
C ILE A 266 -18.28 -16.78 6.83
N ALA A 267 -18.78 -15.57 6.57
CA ALA A 267 -19.00 -14.60 7.62
C ALA A 267 -20.06 -15.10 8.61
N ARG A 268 -21.14 -15.71 8.12
CA ARG A 268 -22.18 -16.30 8.96
C ARG A 268 -21.66 -17.45 9.82
N SER A 269 -20.79 -18.31 9.29
CA SER A 269 -20.22 -19.42 10.08
C SER A 269 -19.36 -18.95 11.25
N THR A 270 -18.99 -17.67 11.31
CA THR A 270 -18.24 -17.07 12.43
C THR A 270 -19.11 -16.48 13.54
N LYS A 271 -20.44 -16.55 13.42
CA LYS A 271 -21.38 -15.91 14.36
C LYS A 271 -21.24 -16.42 15.80
N ASP A 272 -21.02 -17.72 15.96
CA ASP A 272 -20.99 -18.38 17.27
C ASP A 272 -19.55 -18.54 17.82
N ASP A 273 -18.54 -18.13 17.05
CA ASP A 273 -17.14 -18.19 17.47
C ASP A 273 -16.78 -16.94 18.31
N PRO A 274 -16.29 -17.10 19.54
CA PRO A 274 -16.06 -15.99 20.46
C PRO A 274 -15.01 -14.98 19.98
N ILE A 275 -14.09 -15.40 19.09
CA ILE A 275 -13.02 -14.55 18.57
C ILE A 275 -13.45 -13.98 17.22
N LEU A 276 -13.87 -14.85 16.29
CA LEU A 276 -14.15 -14.47 14.91
C LEU A 276 -15.44 -13.65 14.77
N VAL A 277 -16.39 -13.76 15.70
CA VAL A 277 -17.62 -12.95 15.68
C VAL A 277 -17.30 -11.45 15.67
N HIS A 278 -16.34 -11.00 16.48
CA HIS A 278 -15.94 -9.59 16.56
C HIS A 278 -15.06 -9.14 15.38
N ARG A 279 -14.35 -10.08 14.74
CA ARG A 279 -13.39 -9.76 13.66
C ARG A 279 -14.01 -9.87 12.27
N VAL A 280 -15.07 -10.65 12.10
CA VAL A 280 -15.71 -10.94 10.82
C VAL A 280 -17.20 -10.61 10.89
N TYR A 281 -18.00 -11.36 11.66
CA TYR A 281 -19.47 -11.25 11.66
C TYR A 281 -19.97 -9.82 12.01
N ASN A 282 -19.53 -9.26 13.14
CA ASN A 282 -19.93 -7.94 13.64
C ASN A 282 -19.38 -6.76 12.81
N ARG A 283 -18.63 -7.03 11.73
CA ARG A 283 -18.14 -6.01 10.81
C ARG A 283 -19.13 -5.69 9.69
N PHE A 284 -20.15 -6.52 9.53
CA PHE A 284 -21.18 -6.39 8.52
C PHE A 284 -22.53 -5.99 9.13
N GLU A 285 -23.34 -5.31 8.34
CA GLU A 285 -24.75 -5.06 8.65
C GLU A 285 -25.57 -6.18 8.02
N TRP A 286 -26.42 -6.80 8.83
CA TRP A 286 -27.17 -8.00 8.46
C TRP A 286 -28.67 -7.73 8.36
N GLN A 287 -29.29 -8.20 7.30
CA GLN A 287 -30.74 -8.22 7.13
C GLN A 287 -31.15 -9.58 6.57
N ASN A 288 -32.04 -10.29 7.27
CA ASN A 288 -32.52 -11.62 6.88
C ASN A 288 -31.38 -12.61 6.55
N ASP A 289 -30.35 -12.67 7.40
CA ASP A 289 -29.12 -13.48 7.20
C ASP A 289 -28.24 -13.08 6.00
N TRP A 290 -28.52 -11.97 5.32
CA TRP A 290 -27.69 -11.43 4.23
C TRP A 290 -26.92 -10.19 4.65
N ILE A 291 -25.72 -10.02 4.10
CA ILE A 291 -24.90 -8.82 4.27
C ILE A 291 -25.48 -7.71 3.39
N VAL A 292 -26.01 -6.66 3.98
CA VAL A 292 -26.55 -5.48 3.29
C VAL A 292 -25.65 -4.24 3.39
N GLY A 293 -24.67 -4.28 4.29
CA GLY A 293 -23.78 -3.14 4.53
C GLY A 293 -22.54 -3.52 5.33
N ILE A 294 -21.73 -2.50 5.62
CA ILE A 294 -20.51 -2.59 6.43
C ILE A 294 -20.64 -1.61 7.58
N VAL A 295 -20.39 -2.08 8.80
CA VAL A 295 -20.47 -1.23 10.00
C VAL A 295 -19.32 -0.20 9.97
N ASN A 296 -19.67 1.07 9.77
CA ASN A 296 -18.72 2.16 9.80
C ASN A 296 -18.27 2.46 11.24
N ASN A 297 -17.05 2.03 11.57
CA ASN A 297 -16.44 2.20 12.89
C ASN A 297 -15.31 3.24 12.90
N ARG A 298 -15.07 3.93 11.77
CA ARG A 298 -13.92 4.84 11.63
C ARG A 298 -14.25 6.23 12.13
N ASP A 299 -15.40 6.76 11.73
CA ASP A 299 -15.74 8.16 11.95
C ASP A 299 -16.75 8.31 13.10
N THR A 300 -17.56 7.28 13.34
CA THR A 300 -18.57 7.20 14.42
C THR A 300 -17.99 7.23 15.84
N ARG A 301 -16.68 7.02 15.99
CA ARG A 301 -15.99 7.13 17.29
C ARG A 301 -15.79 8.58 17.74
N ILE A 302 -15.86 9.53 16.82
CA ILE A 302 -15.68 10.95 17.11
C ILE A 302 -17.06 11.61 17.19
N ARG A 303 -17.50 11.93 18.42
CA ARG A 303 -18.81 12.56 18.65
C ARG A 303 -18.89 13.89 17.91
N GLY A 304 -19.99 14.11 17.18
CA GLY A 304 -20.24 15.34 16.43
C GLY A 304 -19.46 15.47 15.11
N PHE A 305 -18.67 14.47 14.71
CA PHE A 305 -17.98 14.51 13.42
C PHE A 305 -18.96 14.46 12.25
N GLU A 306 -20.00 13.63 12.31
CA GLU A 306 -20.95 13.49 11.20
C GLU A 306 -21.66 14.81 10.89
N SER A 307 -22.18 15.50 11.90
CA SER A 307 -22.86 16.78 11.73
C SER A 307 -21.91 17.87 11.20
N MET A 308 -20.67 17.89 11.68
CA MET A 308 -19.66 18.84 11.20
C MET A 308 -19.26 18.54 9.75
N TYR A 309 -19.04 17.28 9.41
CA TYR A 309 -18.70 16.88 8.04
C TYR A 309 -19.84 17.19 7.07
N GLN A 310 -21.10 16.98 7.49
CA GLN A 310 -22.25 17.35 6.68
C GLN A 310 -22.31 18.87 6.44
N GLY A 311 -22.13 19.69 7.49
CA GLY A 311 -22.03 21.14 7.34
C GLY A 311 -20.88 21.56 6.40
N PHE A 312 -19.71 20.93 6.51
CA PHE A 312 -18.58 21.18 5.61
C PHE A 312 -18.89 20.89 4.13
N ILE A 313 -19.71 19.87 3.85
CA ILE A 313 -20.16 19.58 2.48
C ILE A 313 -21.23 20.58 2.03
N ASP A 314 -22.16 20.93 2.90
CA ASP A 314 -23.32 21.77 2.57
C ASP A 314 -22.94 23.25 2.38
N GLU A 315 -21.98 23.75 3.14
CA GLU A 315 -21.50 25.15 3.06
C GLU A 315 -20.84 25.47 1.71
N SER A 316 -20.27 24.48 1.01
CA SER A 316 -19.66 24.62 -0.34
C SER A 316 -18.67 25.79 -0.51
N ASP A 317 -17.95 26.14 0.56
CA ASP A 317 -16.97 27.24 0.58
C ASP A 317 -15.60 26.83 0.01
N ALA A 318 -14.66 27.78 -0.05
CA ALA A 318 -13.28 27.56 -0.51
C ALA A 318 -12.60 26.36 0.19
N ASP A 319 -12.90 26.17 1.48
CA ASP A 319 -12.41 25.06 2.30
C ASP A 319 -12.82 23.69 1.76
N LEU A 320 -13.94 23.55 1.06
CA LEU A 320 -14.32 22.28 0.42
C LEU A 320 -13.29 21.89 -0.66
N TYR A 321 -12.75 22.89 -1.36
CA TYR A 321 -11.80 22.71 -2.44
C TYR A 321 -10.38 22.49 -1.94
N THR A 322 -9.94 23.27 -0.96
CA THR A 322 -8.54 23.30 -0.47
C THR A 322 -8.31 22.57 0.84
N GLY A 323 -9.38 22.28 1.59
CA GLY A 323 -9.34 21.69 2.93
C GLY A 323 -9.26 22.74 4.03
N ARG A 324 -9.55 22.31 5.26
CA ARG A 324 -9.41 23.09 6.51
C ARG A 324 -8.03 22.98 7.17
N GLY A 325 -7.06 22.42 6.44
CA GLY A 325 -5.69 22.26 6.89
C GLY A 325 -5.35 20.95 7.57
N LYS A 326 -4.05 20.65 7.57
CA LYS A 326 -3.45 19.47 8.20
C LYS A 326 -3.77 19.39 9.69
N ASP A 327 -4.09 18.19 10.17
CA ASP A 327 -4.28 17.88 11.58
C ASP A 327 -5.47 18.65 12.21
N TYR A 328 -6.37 19.22 11.39
CA TYR A 328 -7.60 19.87 11.86
C TYR A 328 -8.39 18.97 12.81
N MET A 329 -8.53 17.68 12.47
CA MET A 329 -9.23 16.72 13.33
C MET A 329 -8.58 16.58 14.71
N LEU A 330 -7.25 16.53 14.75
CA LEU A 330 -6.51 16.44 16.00
C LEU A 330 -6.71 17.70 16.86
N LYS A 331 -6.71 18.88 16.25
CA LYS A 331 -6.89 20.16 16.95
C LYS A 331 -8.31 20.32 17.52
N VAL A 332 -9.34 19.97 16.73
CA VAL A 332 -10.74 20.21 17.11
C VAL A 332 -11.28 19.11 18.02
N TYR A 333 -10.94 17.86 17.76
CA TYR A 333 -11.52 16.70 18.44
C TYR A 333 -10.54 15.97 19.37
N GLY A 334 -9.28 16.40 19.46
CA GLY A 334 -8.25 15.71 20.25
C GLY A 334 -7.88 14.33 19.71
N GLY A 335 -8.30 14.01 18.48
CA GLY A 335 -8.08 12.71 17.85
C GLY A 335 -8.36 12.74 16.35
N SER A 336 -7.76 11.81 15.61
CA SER A 336 -7.93 11.69 14.16
C SER A 336 -8.04 10.23 13.74
N THR A 337 -8.76 9.99 12.63
CA THR A 337 -9.01 8.67 12.05
C THR A 337 -8.52 8.64 10.61
N LEU A 338 -8.05 7.48 10.14
CA LEU A 338 -7.67 7.28 8.74
C LEU A 338 -8.92 6.96 7.92
N SER A 339 -9.64 8.00 7.52
CA SER A 339 -10.84 7.94 6.67
C SER A 339 -10.71 8.89 5.48
N TYR A 340 -11.32 8.53 4.34
CA TYR A 340 -11.36 9.42 3.18
C TYR A 340 -12.09 10.74 3.50
N ARG A 341 -13.08 10.71 4.41
CA ARG A 341 -13.79 11.92 4.87
C ARG A 341 -12.84 12.89 5.58
N VAL A 342 -12.04 12.37 6.51
CA VAL A 342 -10.99 13.16 7.17
C VAL A 342 -9.98 13.69 6.16
N PHE A 343 -9.59 12.89 5.17
CA PHE A 343 -8.71 13.37 4.11
C PHE A 343 -9.31 14.54 3.32
N VAL A 344 -10.58 14.43 2.88
CA VAL A 344 -11.24 15.51 2.14
C VAL A 344 -11.42 16.75 3.02
N LEU A 345 -11.79 16.59 4.29
CA LEU A 345 -11.90 17.69 5.24
C LEU A 345 -10.57 18.43 5.42
N GLU A 346 -9.47 17.70 5.61
CA GLU A 346 -8.16 18.31 5.89
C GLU A 346 -7.44 18.81 4.63
N ARG A 347 -7.70 18.22 3.46
CA ARG A 347 -6.91 18.44 2.23
C ARG A 347 -7.69 18.98 1.04
N GLY A 348 -9.02 19.00 1.14
CA GLY A 348 -9.92 19.41 0.10
C GLY A 348 -10.13 18.37 -1.00
N ILE A 349 -11.14 18.61 -1.82
CA ILE A 349 -11.51 17.71 -2.92
C ILE A 349 -10.60 17.87 -4.15
N LEU A 350 -9.92 19.01 -4.33
CA LEU A 350 -9.07 19.25 -5.50
C LEU A 350 -7.90 18.27 -5.57
N ILE A 351 -7.25 17.98 -4.45
CA ILE A 351 -6.16 17.00 -4.42
C ILE A 351 -6.66 15.59 -4.70
N LEU A 352 -7.90 15.26 -4.32
CA LEU A 352 -8.52 13.97 -4.65
C LEU A 352 -8.72 13.84 -6.16
N PHE A 353 -9.28 14.87 -6.81
CA PHE A 353 -9.40 14.90 -8.27
C PHE A 353 -8.05 14.83 -8.96
N TYR A 354 -7.04 15.52 -8.42
CA TYR A 354 -5.68 15.47 -8.96
C TYR A 354 -5.08 14.08 -8.85
N LEU A 355 -5.23 13.39 -7.71
CA LEU A 355 -4.77 12.01 -7.54
C LEU A 355 -5.49 11.07 -8.51
N ALA A 356 -6.80 11.21 -8.67
CA ALA A 356 -7.58 10.43 -9.63
C ALA A 356 -7.10 10.65 -11.07
N PHE A 357 -6.89 11.91 -11.46
CA PHE A 357 -6.32 12.28 -12.76
C PHE A 357 -4.93 11.68 -12.95
N LEU A 358 -4.04 11.79 -11.96
CA LEU A 358 -2.67 11.31 -12.05
C LEU A 358 -2.61 9.80 -12.23
N PHE A 359 -3.37 9.05 -11.42
CA PHE A 359 -3.43 7.60 -11.60
C PHE A 359 -4.09 7.24 -12.92
N ALA A 360 -5.15 7.92 -13.35
CA ALA A 360 -5.74 7.72 -14.67
C ALA A 360 -4.71 7.97 -15.79
N TYR A 361 -3.87 9.01 -15.67
CA TYR A 361 -2.81 9.29 -16.64
C TYR A 361 -1.78 8.14 -16.76
N PHE A 362 -1.48 7.45 -15.66
CA PHE A 362 -0.58 6.27 -15.69
C PHE A 362 -1.20 5.02 -16.30
N HIS A 363 -2.51 4.98 -16.57
CA HIS A 363 -3.14 3.78 -17.10
C HIS A 363 -2.97 3.64 -18.62
N PRO A 364 -2.65 2.44 -19.12
CA PRO A 364 -2.52 2.16 -20.55
C PRO A 364 -3.88 1.93 -21.23
N TRP A 365 -4.77 2.94 -21.19
CA TRP A 365 -6.18 2.85 -21.63
C TRP A 365 -6.37 2.27 -23.03
N ARG A 366 -5.53 2.67 -24.00
CA ARG A 366 -5.65 2.23 -25.40
C ARG A 366 -5.34 0.75 -25.59
N LYS A 367 -4.40 0.20 -24.80
CA LYS A 367 -3.94 -1.18 -24.93
C LYS A 367 -4.72 -2.13 -24.01
N TYR A 368 -5.08 -1.66 -22.83
CA TYR A 368 -5.65 -2.48 -21.76
C TYR A 368 -6.82 -1.76 -21.05
N LEU A 369 -7.85 -1.36 -21.79
CA LEU A 369 -9.02 -0.62 -21.28
C LEU A 369 -9.66 -1.30 -20.07
N ILE A 370 -10.08 -2.56 -20.21
CA ILE A 370 -10.81 -3.31 -19.17
C ILE A 370 -9.96 -3.47 -17.91
N PHE A 371 -8.70 -3.84 -18.07
CA PHE A 371 -7.76 -3.89 -16.95
C PHE A 371 -7.67 -2.52 -16.28
N SER A 372 -7.55 -1.43 -17.05
CA SER A 372 -7.41 -0.09 -16.49
C SER A 372 -8.66 0.37 -15.72
N LEU A 373 -9.85 0.01 -16.19
CA LEU A 373 -11.11 0.28 -15.47
C LEU A 373 -11.15 -0.46 -14.12
N ILE A 374 -10.84 -1.76 -14.13
CA ILE A 374 -10.81 -2.57 -12.90
C ILE A 374 -9.73 -2.07 -11.94
N SER A 375 -8.58 -1.70 -12.48
CA SER A 375 -7.45 -1.12 -11.76
C SER A 375 -7.84 0.18 -11.06
N MET A 376 -8.50 1.11 -11.77
CA MET A 376 -9.03 2.33 -11.16
C MET A 376 -10.07 2.04 -10.08
N LEU A 377 -10.97 1.07 -10.28
CA LEU A 377 -11.91 0.64 -9.23
C LEU A 377 -11.18 0.14 -7.98
N ILE A 378 -10.15 -0.70 -8.15
CA ILE A 378 -9.32 -1.17 -7.03
C ILE A 378 -8.63 0.01 -6.33
N LEU A 379 -8.10 0.99 -7.06
CA LEU A 379 -7.47 2.17 -6.46
C LEU A 379 -8.47 3.03 -5.66
N MET A 380 -9.71 3.20 -6.15
CA MET A 380 -10.77 3.88 -5.41
C MET A 380 -11.10 3.13 -4.10
N LEU A 381 -11.23 1.81 -4.17
CA LEU A 381 -11.46 0.97 -2.99
C LEU A 381 -10.27 1.04 -2.01
N VAL A 382 -9.03 1.02 -2.51
CA VAL A 382 -7.82 1.20 -1.69
C VAL A 382 -7.81 2.57 -1.02
N PHE A 383 -8.18 3.63 -1.73
CA PHE A 383 -8.24 4.98 -1.18
C PHE A 383 -9.31 5.10 -0.09
N PHE A 384 -10.50 4.54 -0.34
CA PHE A 384 -11.56 4.45 0.66
C PHE A 384 -11.09 3.74 1.94
N GLN A 385 -10.29 2.68 1.78
CA GLN A 385 -9.70 1.95 2.89
C GLN A 385 -8.50 2.67 3.53
N ARG A 386 -7.63 3.32 2.78
CA ARG A 386 -6.46 4.07 3.29
C ARG A 386 -6.18 5.23 2.32
N PRO A 387 -6.45 6.49 2.70
CA PRO A 387 -6.25 7.65 1.83
C PRO A 387 -4.77 8.05 1.81
N MET A 388 -3.89 7.13 1.38
CA MET A 388 -2.43 7.27 1.39
C MET A 388 -1.82 6.93 0.04
N LEU A 389 -2.60 6.95 -1.05
CA LEU A 389 -2.11 6.63 -2.40
C LEU A 389 -0.93 7.50 -2.85
N TYR A 390 -0.72 8.63 -2.19
CA TYR A 390 0.40 9.54 -2.41
C TYR A 390 1.73 9.11 -1.78
N SER A 391 1.77 8.09 -0.92
CA SER A 391 3.01 7.63 -0.33
C SER A 391 3.82 6.74 -1.28
N LEU A 392 5.14 6.71 -1.07
CA LEU A 392 6.11 6.05 -1.94
C LEU A 392 5.74 4.59 -2.23
N ASN A 393 5.37 3.80 -1.22
CA ASN A 393 5.00 2.38 -1.40
C ASN A 393 3.84 2.16 -2.38
N TYR A 394 2.78 2.98 -2.34
CA TYR A 394 1.68 2.86 -3.31
C TYR A 394 2.13 3.30 -4.70
N PHE A 395 2.89 4.39 -4.80
CA PHE A 395 3.48 4.82 -6.07
C PHE A 395 4.35 3.75 -6.71
N LEU A 396 5.23 3.11 -5.93
CA LEU A 396 6.08 2.01 -6.37
C LEU A 396 5.25 0.86 -6.95
N LEU A 397 4.22 0.41 -6.23
CA LEU A 397 3.40 -0.72 -6.62
C LEU A 397 2.52 -0.40 -7.85
N VAL A 398 1.89 0.76 -7.86
CA VAL A 398 0.90 1.11 -8.89
C VAL A 398 1.61 1.56 -10.17
N TYR A 399 2.56 2.49 -10.09
CA TYR A 399 3.24 3.00 -11.28
C TYR A 399 4.01 1.88 -12.02
N VAL A 400 4.85 1.12 -11.31
CA VAL A 400 5.60 0.01 -11.93
C VAL A 400 4.65 -1.10 -12.36
N GLY A 401 3.63 -1.39 -11.55
CA GLY A 401 2.58 -2.36 -11.86
C GLY A 401 1.82 -2.05 -13.14
N LEU A 402 1.61 -0.77 -13.48
CA LEU A 402 0.92 -0.30 -14.67
C LEU A 402 1.86 -0.18 -15.89
N GLN A 403 2.93 0.60 -15.75
CA GLN A 403 3.77 1.04 -16.87
C GLN A 403 4.86 0.03 -17.24
N LEU A 404 5.33 -0.77 -16.28
CA LEU A 404 6.48 -1.66 -16.47
C LEU A 404 6.09 -3.14 -16.37
N PHE A 405 4.82 -3.45 -16.62
CA PHE A 405 4.28 -4.80 -16.60
C PHE A 405 5.01 -5.76 -17.57
N GLU A 406 5.44 -5.28 -18.74
CA GLU A 406 6.14 -6.10 -19.73
C GLU A 406 7.51 -6.59 -19.23
N MET A 407 8.17 -5.82 -18.35
CA MET A 407 9.45 -6.19 -17.75
C MET A 407 9.32 -7.41 -16.84
N GLN A 408 8.12 -7.67 -16.30
CA GLN A 408 7.84 -8.87 -15.50
C GLN A 408 8.00 -10.16 -16.33
N GLY A 409 7.66 -10.11 -17.62
CA GLY A 409 7.78 -11.25 -18.53
C GLY A 409 9.23 -11.55 -18.88
N ARG A 410 9.99 -10.52 -19.27
CA ARG A 410 11.42 -10.64 -19.67
C ARG A 410 12.30 -11.19 -18.54
N TYR A 411 12.02 -10.80 -17.31
CA TYR A 411 12.77 -11.29 -16.15
C TYR A 411 12.52 -12.77 -15.85
N ARG A 412 11.32 -13.29 -16.15
CA ARG A 412 10.98 -14.70 -15.94
C ARG A 412 11.60 -15.60 -17.00
N SER A 413 11.75 -15.11 -18.25
CA SER A 413 12.47 -15.83 -19.30
C SER A 413 13.97 -15.94 -19.04
N GLU A 414 14.59 -14.97 -18.36
CA GLU A 414 16.00 -15.05 -17.95
C GLU A 414 16.25 -16.05 -16.81
N LYS A 415 15.19 -16.54 -16.15
CA LYS A 415 15.26 -17.52 -15.04
C LYS A 415 14.73 -18.91 -15.41
N LEU A 416 14.30 -19.11 -16.65
CA LEU A 416 13.88 -20.43 -17.13
C LEU A 416 15.11 -21.20 -17.58
N ASP A 417 15.40 -22.28 -16.87
CA ASP A 417 16.27 -23.35 -17.33
C ASP A 417 15.67 -23.93 -18.63
N PRO A 418 16.41 -24.00 -19.75
CA PRO A 418 15.90 -24.52 -21.03
C PRO A 418 15.32 -25.94 -20.93
N ASP A 419 15.67 -26.71 -19.90
CA ASP A 419 15.13 -28.05 -19.66
C ASP A 419 13.69 -28.08 -19.11
N ASN A 420 13.09 -26.92 -18.81
CA ASN A 420 11.74 -26.82 -18.26
C ASN A 420 10.65 -26.54 -19.33
N GLU A 421 11.02 -26.52 -20.62
CA GLU A 421 10.07 -26.37 -21.75
C GLU A 421 9.13 -27.58 -21.91
N ASN A 422 9.40 -28.69 -21.24
CA ASN A 422 8.59 -29.92 -21.34
C ASN A 422 7.56 -30.13 -20.21
N SER A 423 7.27 -29.13 -19.37
CA SER A 423 6.20 -29.26 -18.36
C SER A 423 4.81 -28.99 -18.98
N PRO A 424 3.88 -29.96 -19.01
CA PRO A 424 2.59 -29.87 -19.72
C PRO A 424 1.56 -28.93 -19.08
N HIS A 425 1.96 -28.05 -18.16
CA HIS A 425 1.06 -27.11 -17.49
C HIS A 425 0.88 -25.75 -18.20
N HIS A 426 1.44 -25.57 -19.40
CA HIS A 426 1.20 -24.39 -20.22
C HIS A 426 0.16 -24.57 -21.34
N SER A 427 -0.54 -25.71 -21.37
CA SER A 427 -1.63 -25.98 -22.30
C SER A 427 -2.82 -26.62 -21.60
N LEU A 428 -3.56 -25.85 -20.80
CA LEU A 428 -4.95 -26.18 -20.48
C LEU A 428 -5.77 -24.89 -20.43
N SER A 429 -6.62 -24.74 -21.46
CA SER A 429 -7.92 -24.03 -21.56
C SER A 429 -8.04 -22.59 -21.03
#